data_AF-A0A7Y5VXP9-F1
#
_entry.id   AF-A0A7Y5VXP9-F1
#
_cell.length_a   1.000
_cell.length_b   1.000
_cell.length_c   1.000
_cell.angle_alpha   90.00
_cell.angle_beta   90.00
_cell.angle_gamma   90.00
#
_symmetry.space_group_name_H-M   'P 1'
#
loop_
_entity.id
_entity.type
_entity.pdbx_description
1 polymer ?
#
loop_
_entity_poly.entity_id
_entity_poly.type
_entity_poly.pdbx_seq_one_letter_code
_entity_poly.pdbx_strand_id
1 'polypeptide(L)'
;MGVYRPGQGYWVRVLTACVAGLLFLVTAAWTAMQVNAIPIPMQSWVLSLKNMTEAPDATGTVDLMDESPGTGPLAVRIGSATIVSFEKAGDNLGNLTIKEPQMVSNHEPADVGGQAVLIGGKRYTVATAVGVPLFPILYLQAGVAAAILIIGVALIYTFVGVKPKSAEFLIATDGEMKKVHWSTRREVFGSTWVVIAACFLIAGLLWVFDFGFVTVFQSIKLLHK
;
A
#
# COMPACT_ATOMS: atom_id res chain seq x y z
N MET A 1 -6.42 -4.03 46.14
CA MET A 1 -7.33 -3.58 45.07
C MET A 1 -8.03 -2.33 45.56
N GLY A 2 -7.85 -1.19 44.87
CA GLY A 2 -8.58 0.03 45.23
C GLY A 2 -10.08 -0.19 45.06
N VAL A 3 -10.88 0.30 46.01
CA VAL A 3 -12.34 0.22 45.92
C VAL A 3 -12.79 1.19 44.82
N TYR A 4 -13.17 0.65 43.67
CA TYR A 4 -13.70 1.45 42.55
C TYR A 4 -15.14 1.87 42.83
N ARG A 5 -15.49 3.10 42.44
CA ARG A 5 -16.91 3.46 42.35
C ARG A 5 -17.55 2.66 41.21
N PRO A 6 -18.79 2.18 41.35
CA PRO A 6 -19.49 1.54 40.25
C PRO A 6 -19.48 2.46 39.01
N GLY A 7 -18.99 1.94 37.88
CA GLY A 7 -18.85 2.69 36.61
C GLY A 7 -17.52 3.43 36.39
N GLN A 8 -16.60 3.43 37.36
CA GLN A 8 -15.30 4.10 37.21
C GLN A 8 -14.45 3.41 36.11
N GLY A 9 -14.05 4.20 35.10
CA GLY A 9 -13.22 3.72 34.00
C GLY A 9 -13.97 3.09 32.82
N TYR A 10 -15.31 3.03 32.86
CA TYR A 10 -16.11 2.53 31.75
C TYR A 10 -15.82 3.28 30.44
N TRP A 11 -15.93 4.61 30.46
CA TRP A 11 -15.69 5.46 29.29
C TRP A 11 -14.25 5.38 28.79
N VAL A 12 -13.27 5.27 29.70
CA VAL A 12 -11.86 5.13 29.33
C VAL A 12 -11.65 3.83 28.56
N ARG A 13 -12.23 2.72 29.03
CA ARG A 13 -12.13 1.42 28.35
C ARG A 13 -12.83 1.43 26.99
N VAL A 14 -14.03 2.00 26.92
CA VAL A 14 -14.80 2.10 25.67
C VAL A 14 -14.07 2.97 24.65
N LEU A 15 -13.65 4.18 25.03
CA LEU A 15 -12.92 5.08 24.13
C LEU A 15 -11.58 4.48 23.68
N THR A 16 -10.84 3.84 24.59
CA THR A 16 -9.59 3.15 24.23
C THR A 16 -9.84 2.03 23.21
N ALA A 17 -10.88 1.22 23.43
CA ALA A 17 -11.26 0.16 22.50
C ALA A 17 -11.71 0.71 21.14
N CYS A 18 -12.47 1.81 21.11
CA CYS A 18 -12.90 2.47 19.88
C CYS A 18 -11.70 3.03 19.09
N VAL A 19 -10.78 3.74 19.75
CA VAL A 19 -9.59 4.31 19.09
C VAL A 19 -8.68 3.20 18.57
N ALA A 20 -8.41 2.18 19.39
CA ALA A 20 -7.61 1.04 18.94
C ALA A 20 -8.31 0.29 17.80
N GLY A 21 -9.62 0.10 17.87
CA GLY A 21 -10.42 -0.52 16.80
C GLY A 21 -10.33 0.26 15.49
N LEU A 22 -10.44 1.59 15.55
CA LEU A 22 -10.26 2.45 14.39
C LEU A 22 -8.86 2.31 13.79
N LEU A 23 -7.81 2.26 14.63
CA LEU A 23 -6.44 2.03 14.16
C LEU A 23 -6.31 0.71 13.40
N PHE A 24 -6.81 -0.41 13.95
CA PHE A 24 -6.77 -1.69 13.26
C PHE A 24 -7.59 -1.71 11.97
N LEU A 25 -8.73 -1.01 11.92
CA LEU A 25 -9.52 -0.85 10.69
C LEU A 25 -8.73 -0.11 9.61
N VAL A 26 -8.10 1.01 9.96
CA VAL A 26 -7.26 1.79 9.03
C VAL A 26 -6.06 0.97 8.57
N THR A 27 -5.39 0.26 9.47
CA THR A 27 -4.26 -0.62 9.13
C THR A 27 -4.70 -1.76 8.21
N ALA A 28 -5.85 -2.39 8.46
CA ALA A 28 -6.38 -3.46 7.61
C ALA A 28 -6.68 -2.94 6.19
N ALA A 29 -7.34 -1.78 6.08
CA ALA A 29 -7.65 -1.15 4.80
C ALA A 29 -6.38 -0.78 4.03
N TRP A 30 -5.41 -0.14 4.71
CA TRP A 30 -4.13 0.21 4.09
C TRP A 30 -3.37 -1.02 3.61
N THR A 31 -3.28 -2.07 4.42
CA THR A 31 -2.55 -3.29 4.07
C THR A 31 -3.19 -4.01 2.88
N ALA A 32 -4.53 -4.07 2.83
CA ALA A 32 -5.25 -4.64 1.69
C ALA A 32 -4.93 -3.89 0.38
N MET A 33 -4.78 -2.57 0.42
CA MET A 33 -4.36 -1.81 -0.76
C MET A 33 -2.93 -2.17 -1.21
N GLN A 34 -2.01 -2.40 -0.27
CA GLN A 34 -0.62 -2.76 -0.58
C GLN A 34 -0.46 -4.14 -1.22
N VAL A 35 -1.41 -5.07 -1.00
CA VAL A 35 -1.38 -6.41 -1.63
C VAL A 35 -1.38 -6.33 -3.17
N ASN A 36 -1.94 -5.27 -3.76
CA ASN A 36 -1.95 -5.09 -5.22
C ASN A 36 -0.55 -4.92 -5.83
N ALA A 37 0.44 -4.49 -5.05
CA ALA A 37 1.80 -4.32 -5.53
C ALA A 37 2.55 -5.65 -5.66
N ILE A 38 1.99 -6.76 -5.14
CA ILE A 38 2.63 -8.07 -5.13
C ILE A 38 2.24 -8.82 -6.42
N PRO A 39 3.19 -9.16 -7.31
CA PRO A 39 2.91 -9.91 -8.52
C PRO A 39 2.53 -11.36 -8.15
N ILE A 40 1.34 -11.80 -8.58
CA ILE A 40 0.85 -13.17 -8.38
C ILE A 40 1.17 -13.98 -9.64
N PRO A 41 1.66 -15.23 -9.53
CA PRO A 41 1.88 -16.07 -10.70
C PRO A 41 0.56 -16.33 -11.45
N MET A 42 0.62 -16.21 -12.78
CA MET A 42 -0.51 -16.43 -13.66
C MET A 42 -0.63 -17.92 -13.97
N GLN A 43 -1.83 -18.50 -13.82
CA GLN A 43 -2.05 -19.94 -14.04
C GLN A 43 -2.35 -20.26 -15.51
N SER A 44 -3.06 -19.36 -16.19
CA SER A 44 -3.46 -19.52 -17.58
C SER A 44 -3.56 -18.16 -18.26
N TRP A 45 -3.44 -18.17 -19.58
CA TRP A 45 -3.56 -16.99 -20.42
C TRP A 45 -4.72 -17.18 -21.37
N VAL A 46 -5.61 -16.19 -21.47
CA VAL A 46 -6.68 -16.19 -22.47
C VAL A 46 -6.25 -15.31 -23.62
N LEU A 47 -6.06 -15.91 -24.79
CA LEU A 47 -5.80 -15.22 -26.04
C LEU A 47 -7.13 -15.01 -26.77
N SER A 48 -7.50 -13.76 -27.02
CA SER A 48 -8.64 -13.46 -27.89
C SER A 48 -8.16 -13.41 -29.33
N LEU A 49 -8.69 -14.28 -30.18
CA LEU A 49 -8.29 -14.45 -31.58
C LEU A 49 -9.28 -13.74 -32.50
N LYS A 50 -8.78 -13.13 -33.58
CA LYS A 50 -9.55 -12.49 -34.66
C LYS A 50 -9.36 -13.26 -35.99
N ASN A 51 -10.29 -13.04 -36.93
CA ASN A 51 -10.30 -13.67 -38.26
C ASN A 51 -10.41 -15.20 -38.23
N MET A 52 -11.34 -15.70 -37.41
CA MET A 52 -11.66 -17.13 -37.30
C MET A 52 -12.55 -17.59 -38.47
N THR A 53 -11.97 -18.18 -39.52
CA THR A 53 -12.78 -18.78 -40.61
C THR A 53 -13.22 -20.22 -40.29
N GLU A 54 -12.48 -20.95 -39.44
CA GLU A 54 -12.83 -22.27 -38.92
C GLU A 54 -12.31 -22.43 -37.47
N ALA A 55 -13.10 -23.11 -36.63
CA ALA A 55 -12.73 -23.39 -35.25
C ALA A 55 -11.52 -24.35 -35.19
N PRO A 56 -10.41 -23.99 -34.53
CA PRO A 56 -9.28 -24.88 -34.35
C PRO A 56 -9.63 -26.07 -33.44
N ASP A 57 -9.04 -27.23 -33.71
CA ASP A 57 -9.20 -28.43 -32.87
C ASP A 57 -8.75 -28.15 -31.43
N ALA A 58 -9.62 -28.45 -30.47
CA ALA A 58 -9.51 -28.07 -29.06
C ALA A 58 -8.41 -28.82 -28.28
N THR A 59 -7.43 -29.43 -28.95
CA THR A 59 -6.35 -30.19 -28.31
C THR A 59 -5.10 -30.18 -29.18
N GLY A 60 -4.08 -29.42 -28.78
CA GLY A 60 -2.83 -29.32 -29.51
C GLY A 60 -1.84 -28.36 -28.86
N THR A 61 -0.63 -28.30 -29.42
CA THR A 61 0.39 -27.30 -29.09
C THR A 61 0.22 -26.09 -30.01
N VAL A 62 0.25 -24.90 -29.42
CA VAL A 62 0.18 -23.63 -30.11
C VAL A 62 1.58 -23.08 -30.27
N ASP A 63 2.00 -22.74 -31.48
CA ASP A 63 3.24 -22.00 -31.72
C ASP A 63 2.92 -20.50 -31.82
N LEU A 64 3.50 -19.72 -30.91
CA LEU A 64 3.39 -18.26 -30.84
C LEU A 64 4.47 -17.67 -31.76
N MET A 65 4.13 -16.72 -32.63
CA MET A 65 5.07 -16.15 -33.61
C MET A 65 5.09 -14.62 -33.63
N ASP A 66 6.27 -14.02 -33.75
CA ASP A 66 6.45 -12.57 -33.80
C ASP A 66 6.19 -12.07 -35.22
N GLU A 67 5.36 -11.03 -35.32
CA GLU A 67 5.16 -10.29 -36.56
C GLU A 67 5.34 -8.78 -36.28
N SER A 68 6.51 -8.43 -35.74
CA SER A 68 6.95 -7.03 -35.68
C SER A 68 7.05 -6.46 -37.12
N PRO A 69 6.43 -5.30 -37.42
CA PRO A 69 6.42 -4.75 -38.77
C PRO A 69 7.84 -4.28 -39.15
N GLY A 70 8.53 -5.06 -39.99
CA GLY A 70 9.86 -4.70 -40.49
C GLY A 70 10.79 -5.88 -40.81
N THR A 71 10.46 -7.09 -40.37
CA THR A 71 11.23 -8.30 -40.71
C THR A 71 10.46 -9.13 -41.74
N GLY A 72 11.13 -9.61 -42.79
CA GLY A 72 10.54 -10.36 -43.90
C GLY A 72 9.87 -11.69 -43.51
N PRO A 73 9.64 -12.61 -44.47
CA PRO A 73 8.58 -13.64 -44.44
C PRO A 73 8.74 -14.81 -43.44
N LEU A 74 9.59 -14.69 -42.42
CA LEU A 74 9.82 -15.70 -41.40
C LEU A 74 9.35 -15.17 -40.06
N ALA A 75 8.09 -15.45 -39.73
CA ALA A 75 7.56 -15.22 -38.38
C ALA A 75 8.42 -16.02 -37.39
N VAL A 76 9.07 -15.32 -36.45
CA VAL A 76 10.02 -15.93 -35.50
C VAL A 76 9.22 -16.59 -34.38
N ARG A 77 9.44 -17.87 -34.10
CA ARG A 77 8.74 -18.58 -33.01
C ARG A 77 9.14 -17.99 -31.65
N ILE A 78 8.19 -17.37 -30.97
CA ILE A 78 8.34 -16.70 -29.66
C ILE A 78 8.10 -17.69 -28.52
N GLY A 79 7.30 -18.73 -28.75
CA GLY A 79 7.06 -19.75 -27.73
C GLY A 79 6.11 -20.83 -28.17
N SER A 80 5.94 -21.84 -27.33
CA SER A 80 4.89 -22.84 -27.50
C SER A 80 4.09 -23.04 -26.23
N ALA A 81 2.80 -23.30 -26.37
CA ALA A 81 1.93 -23.44 -25.22
C ALA A 81 0.82 -24.46 -25.45
N THR A 82 0.30 -25.04 -24.36
CA THR A 82 -0.69 -26.12 -24.44
C THR A 82 -2.10 -25.53 -24.41
N ILE A 83 -2.96 -25.92 -25.36
CA ILE A 83 -4.38 -25.53 -25.39
C ILE A 83 -5.12 -26.31 -24.31
N VAL A 84 -5.83 -25.59 -23.43
CA VAL A 84 -6.72 -26.21 -22.43
C VAL A 84 -8.17 -26.17 -22.89
N SER A 85 -8.59 -25.06 -23.49
CA SER A 85 -9.94 -24.92 -24.02
C SER A 85 -10.01 -23.84 -25.09
N PHE A 86 -10.93 -24.02 -26.03
CA PHE A 86 -11.30 -23.03 -27.03
C PHE A 86 -12.80 -22.74 -26.91
N GLU A 87 -13.15 -21.49 -26.71
CA GLU A 87 -14.54 -21.03 -26.61
C GLU A 87 -14.83 -20.01 -27.71
N LYS A 88 -15.82 -20.28 -28.55
CA LYS A 88 -16.22 -19.39 -29.65
C LYS A 88 -17.01 -18.20 -29.08
N ALA A 89 -16.44 -17.00 -29.16
CA ALA A 89 -17.04 -15.76 -28.65
C ALA A 89 -17.83 -14.97 -29.71
N GLY A 90 -17.94 -15.48 -30.95
CA GLY A 90 -18.71 -14.91 -32.05
C GLY A 90 -18.32 -15.49 -33.41
N ASP A 91 -18.84 -14.94 -34.51
CA ASP A 91 -18.60 -15.47 -35.87
C ASP A 91 -17.14 -15.34 -36.35
N ASN A 92 -16.38 -14.38 -35.82
CA ASN A 92 -14.96 -14.14 -36.17
C ASN A 92 -14.03 -13.97 -34.95
N LEU A 93 -14.53 -14.27 -33.75
CA LEU A 93 -13.86 -14.04 -32.46
C LEU A 93 -13.89 -15.33 -31.62
N GLY A 94 -12.74 -15.70 -31.06
CA GLY A 94 -12.63 -16.88 -30.19
C GLY A 94 -11.68 -16.63 -29.04
N ASN A 95 -12.02 -17.14 -27.86
CA ASN A 95 -11.15 -17.10 -26.69
C ASN A 95 -10.42 -18.45 -26.59
N LEU A 96 -9.10 -18.41 -26.65
CA LEU A 96 -8.23 -19.57 -26.50
C LEU A 96 -7.57 -19.51 -25.13
N THR A 97 -7.85 -20.48 -24.27
CA THR A 97 -7.18 -20.59 -22.96
C THR A 97 -5.95 -21.47 -23.09
N ILE A 98 -4.81 -20.87 -22.82
CA ILE A 98 -3.48 -21.47 -22.90
C ILE A 98 -2.92 -21.66 -21.48
N LYS A 99 -2.26 -22.79 -21.25
CA LYS A 99 -1.54 -23.09 -20.00
C LYS A 99 -0.05 -23.29 -20.28
N GLU A 100 0.78 -22.86 -19.33
CA GLU A 100 2.24 -23.06 -19.32
C GLU A 100 2.94 -22.65 -20.64
N PRO A 101 2.87 -21.36 -21.05
CA PRO A 101 3.59 -20.90 -22.23
C PRO A 101 5.11 -20.99 -22.01
N GLN A 102 5.78 -21.82 -22.82
CA GLN A 102 7.24 -21.91 -22.89
C GLN A 102 7.73 -20.85 -23.88
N MET A 103 8.18 -19.71 -23.37
CA MET A 103 8.66 -18.59 -24.17
C MET A 103 10.18 -18.70 -24.40
N VAL A 104 10.63 -18.32 -25.59
CA VAL A 104 12.05 -18.15 -25.92
C VAL A 104 12.56 -16.87 -25.25
N SER A 105 13.81 -16.87 -24.78
CA SER A 105 14.40 -15.83 -23.93
C SER A 105 14.06 -14.41 -24.40
N ASN A 106 13.55 -13.61 -23.45
CA ASN A 106 13.23 -12.17 -23.56
C ASN A 106 11.80 -11.79 -23.99
N HIS A 107 10.86 -12.74 -24.04
CA HIS A 107 9.43 -12.45 -24.27
C HIS A 107 8.53 -12.94 -23.14
N GLU A 108 7.62 -12.09 -22.70
CA GLU A 108 6.55 -12.47 -21.76
C GLU A 108 5.31 -12.94 -22.53
N PRO A 109 4.48 -13.85 -21.98
CA PRO A 109 3.25 -14.27 -22.65
C PRO A 109 2.23 -13.14 -22.87
N ALA A 110 2.42 -11.98 -22.23
CA ALA A 110 1.67 -10.74 -22.49
C ALA A 110 2.02 -10.10 -23.84
N ASP A 111 3.25 -10.30 -24.33
CA ASP A 111 3.76 -9.71 -25.58
C ASP A 111 3.13 -10.34 -26.83
N VAL A 112 2.39 -11.44 -26.64
CA VAL A 112 1.64 -12.17 -27.67
C VAL A 112 0.43 -11.37 -28.19
N GLY A 113 0.03 -10.30 -27.50
CA GLY A 113 -1.01 -9.38 -27.98
C GLY A 113 -0.60 -8.65 -29.25
N GLY A 114 -1.35 -8.83 -30.34
CA GLY A 114 -1.06 -8.25 -31.66
C GLY A 114 -0.25 -9.16 -32.59
N GLN A 115 0.17 -10.32 -32.10
CA GLN A 115 1.02 -11.27 -32.84
C GLN A 115 0.22 -12.42 -33.47
N ALA A 116 0.85 -13.11 -34.41
CA ALA A 116 0.26 -14.26 -35.09
C ALA A 116 0.52 -15.55 -34.30
N VAL A 117 -0.47 -16.43 -34.27
CA VAL A 117 -0.44 -17.70 -33.58
C VAL A 117 -0.81 -18.81 -34.54
N LEU A 118 -0.01 -19.88 -34.56
CA LEU A 118 -0.28 -21.05 -35.38
C LEU A 118 -0.87 -22.17 -34.54
N ILE A 119 -2.03 -22.65 -34.98
CA ILE A 119 -2.74 -23.77 -34.39
C ILE A 119 -3.03 -24.76 -35.53
N GLY A 120 -2.45 -25.96 -35.46
CA GLY A 120 -2.65 -26.98 -36.50
C GLY A 120 -2.24 -26.54 -37.92
N GLY A 121 -1.24 -25.66 -38.04
CA GLY A 121 -0.78 -25.11 -39.33
C GLY A 121 -1.61 -23.95 -39.90
N LYS A 122 -2.70 -23.55 -39.21
CA LYS A 122 -3.52 -22.38 -39.58
C LYS A 122 -3.12 -21.16 -38.76
N ARG A 123 -3.10 -19.99 -39.41
CA ARG A 123 -2.67 -18.70 -38.83
C ARG A 123 -3.86 -17.95 -38.26
N TYR A 124 -3.75 -17.53 -37.00
CA TYR A 124 -4.74 -16.70 -36.31
C TYR A 124 -4.05 -15.47 -35.73
N THR A 125 -4.70 -14.32 -35.74
CA THR A 125 -4.15 -13.10 -35.12
C THR A 125 -4.68 -12.96 -33.71
N VAL A 126 -3.80 -12.72 -32.74
CA VAL A 126 -4.17 -12.47 -31.34
C VAL A 126 -4.47 -11.00 -31.18
N ALA A 127 -5.71 -10.69 -30.81
CA ALA A 127 -6.13 -9.34 -30.48
C ALA A 127 -5.59 -8.87 -29.13
N THR A 128 -5.65 -9.75 -28.11
CA THR A 128 -5.24 -9.44 -26.73
C THR A 128 -4.86 -10.73 -26.01
N ALA A 129 -3.80 -10.67 -25.21
CA ALA A 129 -3.40 -11.72 -24.28
C ALA A 129 -3.68 -11.24 -22.84
N VAL A 130 -4.59 -11.91 -22.13
CA VAL A 130 -4.93 -11.56 -20.74
C VAL A 130 -4.56 -12.72 -19.81
N GLY A 131 -3.69 -12.46 -18.84
CA GLY A 131 -3.31 -13.42 -17.83
C GLY A 131 -4.39 -13.56 -16.74
N VAL A 132 -4.76 -14.79 -16.42
CA VAL A 132 -5.67 -15.12 -15.32
C VAL A 132 -4.83 -15.56 -14.11
N PRO A 133 -4.88 -14.85 -12.98
CA PRO A 133 -4.11 -15.20 -11.79
C PRO A 133 -4.62 -16.50 -11.16
N LEU A 134 -3.74 -17.23 -10.47
CA LEU A 134 -4.06 -18.52 -9.81
C LEU A 134 -5.19 -18.40 -8.77
N PHE A 135 -5.31 -17.24 -8.12
CA PHE A 135 -6.45 -16.88 -7.31
C PHE A 135 -6.79 -15.39 -7.50
N PRO A 136 -8.06 -14.99 -7.40
CA PRO A 136 -8.45 -13.58 -7.39
C PRO A 136 -7.74 -12.83 -6.28
N ILE A 137 -7.09 -11.70 -6.62
CA ILE A 137 -6.37 -10.87 -5.65
C ILE A 137 -7.27 -10.38 -4.51
N LEU A 138 -8.57 -10.24 -4.79
CA LEU A 138 -9.60 -9.90 -3.81
C LEU A 138 -9.64 -10.87 -2.62
N TYR A 139 -9.46 -12.18 -2.85
CA TYR A 139 -9.46 -13.16 -1.76
C TYR A 139 -8.24 -13.02 -0.86
N LEU A 140 -7.08 -12.71 -1.44
CA LEU A 140 -5.87 -12.43 -0.67
C LEU A 140 -6.01 -11.14 0.14
N GLN A 141 -6.55 -10.07 -0.46
CA GLN A 141 -6.85 -8.82 0.22
C GLN A 141 -7.81 -9.03 1.40
N ALA A 142 -8.92 -9.73 1.17
CA ALA A 142 -9.91 -10.04 2.19
C ALA A 142 -9.31 -10.90 3.31
N GLY A 143 -8.51 -11.91 2.97
CA GLY A 143 -7.85 -12.77 3.95
C GLY A 143 -6.88 -12.01 4.86
N VAL A 144 -6.03 -11.16 4.27
CA VAL A 144 -5.08 -10.33 5.04
C VAL A 144 -5.81 -9.31 5.92
N ALA A 145 -6.82 -8.62 5.38
CA ALA A 145 -7.62 -7.67 6.15
C ALA A 145 -8.34 -8.35 7.32
N ALA A 146 -8.98 -9.51 7.08
CA ALA A 146 -9.66 -10.27 8.12
C ALA A 146 -8.70 -10.74 9.23
N ALA A 147 -7.50 -11.21 8.86
CA ALA A 147 -6.50 -11.62 9.84
C ALA A 147 -6.09 -10.46 10.76
N ILE A 148 -5.85 -9.27 10.19
CA ILE A 148 -5.51 -8.07 10.97
C ILE A 148 -6.65 -7.69 11.92
N LEU A 149 -7.90 -7.75 11.48
CA LEU A 149 -9.06 -7.43 12.32
C LEU A 149 -9.25 -8.42 13.46
N ILE A 150 -9.11 -9.73 13.20
CA ILE A 150 -9.22 -10.77 14.24
C ILE A 150 -8.12 -10.57 15.29
N ILE A 151 -6.88 -10.34 14.85
CA ILE A 151 -5.76 -10.05 15.76
C ILE A 151 -6.03 -8.76 16.54
N GLY A 152 -6.53 -7.71 15.88
CA GLY A 152 -6.89 -6.45 16.51
C GLY A 152 -7.93 -6.62 17.60
N VAL A 153 -9.01 -7.36 17.34
CA VAL A 153 -10.05 -7.67 18.32
C VAL A 153 -9.47 -8.45 19.50
N ALA A 154 -8.64 -9.46 19.25
CA ALA A 154 -7.99 -10.24 20.30
C ALA A 154 -7.07 -9.37 21.18
N LEU A 155 -6.28 -8.48 20.57
CA LEU A 155 -5.39 -7.56 21.28
C LEU A 155 -6.17 -6.53 22.09
N ILE A 156 -7.23 -5.94 21.54
CA ILE A 156 -8.09 -4.97 22.23
C ILE A 156 -8.78 -5.65 23.42
N TYR A 157 -9.36 -6.83 23.21
CA TYR A 157 -10.02 -7.59 24.27
C TYR A 157 -9.05 -7.95 25.41
N THR A 158 -7.85 -8.41 25.07
CA THR A 158 -6.85 -8.77 26.09
C THR A 158 -6.31 -7.55 26.83
N PHE A 159 -6.08 -6.43 26.15
CA PHE A 159 -5.52 -5.21 26.75
C PHE A 159 -6.54 -4.43 27.59
N VAL A 160 -7.77 -4.29 27.10
CA VAL A 160 -8.81 -3.47 27.75
C VAL A 160 -9.69 -4.29 28.69
N GLY A 161 -10.03 -5.53 28.31
CA GLY A 161 -11.01 -6.36 29.00
C GLY A 161 -10.40 -7.35 30.00
N VAL A 162 -9.30 -8.01 29.63
CA VAL A 162 -8.73 -9.13 30.43
C VAL A 162 -7.62 -8.69 31.36
N LYS A 163 -6.69 -7.83 30.92
CA LYS A 163 -5.53 -7.43 31.72
C LYS A 163 -5.87 -6.30 32.70
N PRO A 164 -5.97 -6.57 34.02
CA PRO A 164 -6.36 -5.55 34.98
C PRO A 164 -5.33 -4.41 35.06
N LYS A 165 -4.03 -4.71 35.03
CA LYS A 165 -2.96 -3.70 35.13
C LYS A 165 -3.06 -2.60 34.06
N SER A 166 -3.34 -2.99 32.81
CA SER A 166 -3.50 -2.05 31.69
C SER A 166 -4.73 -1.16 31.89
N ALA A 167 -5.86 -1.75 32.29
CA ALA A 167 -7.07 -1.00 32.58
C ALA A 167 -6.90 -0.06 33.78
N GLU A 168 -6.24 -0.51 34.85
CA GLU A 168 -5.94 0.30 36.04
C GLU A 168 -5.04 1.49 35.69
N PHE A 169 -4.02 1.27 34.86
CA PHE A 169 -3.15 2.34 34.38
C PHE A 169 -3.90 3.41 33.57
N LEU A 170 -4.75 2.99 32.63
CA LEU A 170 -5.55 3.92 31.82
C LEU A 170 -6.52 4.73 32.69
N ILE A 171 -7.16 4.09 33.67
CA ILE A 171 -8.09 4.74 34.60
C ILE A 171 -7.34 5.71 35.52
N ALA A 172 -6.16 5.32 36.03
CA ALA A 172 -5.33 6.20 36.84
C ALA A 172 -4.87 7.42 36.02
N THR A 173 -4.46 7.21 34.77
CA THR A 173 -4.07 8.30 33.86
C THR A 173 -5.21 9.27 33.60
N ASP A 174 -6.43 8.80 33.33
CA ASP A 174 -7.62 9.66 33.22
C ASP A 174 -7.90 10.43 34.52
N GLY A 175 -7.73 9.77 35.66
CA GLY A 175 -7.84 10.39 36.98
C GLY A 175 -6.81 11.49 37.23
N GLU A 176 -5.55 11.29 36.82
CA GLU A 176 -4.50 12.30 36.90
C GLU A 176 -4.73 13.45 35.92
N MET A 177 -5.17 13.16 34.68
CA MET A 177 -5.47 14.19 33.69
C MET A 177 -6.62 15.10 34.11
N LYS A 178 -7.59 14.61 34.89
CA LYS A 178 -8.66 15.45 35.45
C LYS A 178 -8.19 16.44 36.51
N LYS A 179 -7.00 16.23 37.09
CA LYS A 179 -6.40 17.18 38.03
C LYS A 179 -5.66 18.30 37.31
N VAL A 180 -5.34 18.11 36.03
CA VAL A 180 -4.67 19.12 35.21
C VAL A 180 -5.66 20.25 34.97
N HIS A 181 -5.37 21.42 35.54
CA HIS A 181 -6.06 22.64 35.13
C HIS A 181 -5.59 22.98 33.72
N TRP A 182 -6.52 23.11 32.77
CA TRP A 182 -6.18 23.61 31.44
C TRP A 182 -5.99 25.11 31.53
N SER A 183 -4.82 25.61 31.12
CA SER A 183 -4.52 27.05 31.16
C SER A 183 -5.56 27.83 30.36
N THR A 184 -6.06 28.91 30.93
CA THR A 184 -6.95 29.81 30.19
C THR A 184 -6.18 30.55 29.11
N ARG A 185 -6.86 31.00 28.03
CA ARG A 185 -6.19 31.75 26.94
C ARG A 185 -5.37 32.93 27.48
N ARG A 186 -5.87 33.61 28.53
CA ARG A 186 -5.19 34.73 29.18
C ARG A 186 -3.89 34.31 29.89
N GLU A 187 -3.88 33.16 30.56
CA GLU A 187 -2.67 32.60 31.18
C GLU A 187 -1.63 32.21 30.14
N VAL A 188 -2.06 31.60 29.03
CA VAL A 188 -1.16 31.25 27.91
C VAL A 188 -0.51 32.50 27.32
N PHE A 189 -1.29 33.56 27.05
CA PHE A 189 -0.75 34.83 26.56
C PHE A 189 0.18 35.49 27.59
N GLY A 190 -0.19 35.48 28.88
CA GLY A 190 0.66 36.00 29.95
C GLY A 190 2.00 35.28 30.03
N SER A 191 2.01 33.94 30.02
CA SER A 191 3.24 33.15 30.06
C SER A 191 4.09 33.34 28.81
N THR A 192 3.47 33.41 27.63
CA THR A 192 4.20 33.59 26.37
C THR A 192 4.85 34.98 26.29
N TRP A 193 4.15 36.02 26.72
CA TRP A 193 4.66 37.40 26.71
C TRP A 193 5.90 37.57 27.60
N VAL A 194 5.92 36.94 28.78
CA VAL A 194 7.08 36.97 29.68
C VAL A 194 8.30 36.36 29.02
N VAL A 195 8.15 35.21 28.34
CA VAL A 195 9.25 34.56 27.63
C VAL A 195 9.75 35.42 26.48
N ILE A 196 8.83 35.99 25.68
CA ILE A 196 9.20 36.90 24.58
C ILE A 196 10.00 38.10 25.12
N ALA A 197 9.54 38.73 26.20
CA ALA A 197 10.23 39.86 26.82
C ALA A 197 11.62 39.47 27.34
N ALA A 198 11.76 38.31 27.98
CA ALA A 198 13.06 37.81 28.45
C ALA A 198 14.03 37.54 27.28
N CYS A 199 13.54 36.93 26.18
CA CYS A 199 14.33 36.71 24.97
C CYS A 199 14.82 38.03 24.36
N PHE A 200 13.96 39.05 24.25
CA PHE A 200 14.36 40.37 23.74
C PHE A 200 15.35 41.10 24.66
N LEU A 201 15.20 40.96 25.98
CA LEU A 201 16.14 41.54 26.94
C LEU A 201 17.53 40.91 26.79
N ILE A 202 17.61 39.59 26.75
CA ILE A 202 18.89 38.88 26.55
C ILE A 202 19.50 39.23 25.19
N ALA A 203 18.69 39.24 24.13
CA ALA A 203 19.16 39.62 22.79
C ALA A 203 19.69 41.07 22.76
N GLY A 204 19.00 42.01 23.41
CA GLY A 204 19.45 43.38 23.53
C GLY A 204 20.75 43.52 24.33
N LEU A 205 20.88 42.77 25.43
CA LEU A 205 22.10 42.76 26.24
C LEU A 205 23.29 42.18 25.46
N LEU A 206 23.09 41.06 24.76
CA LEU A 206 24.11 40.49 23.87
C LEU A 206 24.51 41.49 22.78
N TRP A 207 23.53 42.15 22.14
CA TRP A 207 23.80 43.17 21.14
C TRP A 207 24.64 44.34 21.70
N VAL A 208 24.37 44.80 22.93
CA VAL A 208 25.16 45.84 23.60
C VAL A 208 26.59 45.38 23.84
N PHE A 209 26.79 44.16 24.34
CA PHE A 209 28.14 43.63 24.57
C PHE A 209 28.91 43.42 23.26
N ASP A 210 28.29 42.81 22.26
CA ASP A 210 28.89 42.59 20.94
C ASP A 210 29.28 43.92 20.29
N PHE A 211 28.38 44.91 20.31
CA PHE A 211 28.66 46.25 19.79
C PHE A 211 29.77 46.95 20.56
N GLY A 212 29.78 46.83 21.90
CA GLY A 212 30.82 47.35 22.77
C GLY A 212 32.19 46.74 22.45
N PHE A 213 32.28 45.42 22.34
CA PHE A 213 33.51 44.71 21.99
C PHE A 213 34.01 45.10 20.60
N VAL A 214 33.13 45.14 19.59
CA VAL A 214 33.52 45.58 18.23
C VAL A 214 34.10 47.00 18.26
N THR A 215 33.45 47.93 18.96
CA THR A 215 33.89 49.34 19.04
C THR A 215 35.24 49.48 19.75
N VAL A 216 35.43 48.76 20.86
CA VAL A 216 36.68 48.77 21.62
C VAL A 216 37.82 48.14 20.81
N PHE A 217 37.60 46.99 20.17
CA PHE A 217 38.62 46.32 19.36
C PHE A 217 39.00 47.09 18.09
N GLN A 218 38.05 47.80 17.46
CA GLN A 218 38.34 48.73 16.37
C GLN A 218 39.18 49.92 16.85
N SER A 219 38.88 50.46 18.03
CA SER A 219 39.61 51.59 18.61
C SER A 219 41.08 51.24 18.93
N ILE A 220 41.35 50.02 19.37
CA ILE A 220 42.70 49.51 19.67
C ILE A 220 43.44 49.06 18.39
N LYS A 221 42.84 49.20 17.19
CA LYS A 221 43.37 48.74 15.88
C LYS A 221 43.69 47.23 15.82
N LEU A 222 43.08 46.44 16.70
CA LEU A 222 43.18 44.98 16.66
C LEU A 222 42.33 44.38 15.53
N LEU A 223 41.20 45.02 15.18
CA LEU A 223 40.42 44.72 13.98
C LEU A 223 40.57 45.83 12.94
N HIS A 224 41.01 45.48 11.73
CA HIS A 224 40.81 46.33 10.55
C HIS A 224 39.38 46.15 10.05
N LYS A 225 38.78 47.24 9.55
CA LYS A 225 37.42 47.27 8.99
C LYS A 225 37.22 46.23 7.90
#